data_AF-G7WFY6-F1
#
_entry.id   AF-G7WFY6-F1
#
_cell.length_a   1.000
_cell.length_b   1.000
_cell.length_c   1.000
_cell.angle_alpha   90.00
_cell.angle_beta   90.00
_cell.angle_gamma   90.00
#
_symmetry.space_group_name_H-M   'P 1'
#
loop_
_entity.id
_entity.type
_entity.pdbx_description
1 polymer ?
#
loop_
_entity_poly.entity_id
_entity_poly.type
_entity_poly.pdbx_seq_one_letter_code
_entity_poly.pdbx_strand_id
1 'polypeptide(L)'
;MADLVNWGWSKNDLTSLGESLAAVLLDEWGGPRSPLALKYINETIIPDLIHCFCNNADLLTNSTFAEIIQWKLKNQFANPSAVVADLAKDLLEPAQRIIKRPQITDPKEPWRRIFRLWIGGESLPNIAEKTGYPLDYLDLLILRLKKIKAFIVNTRASLLECQQNPELREFGFEQLSFLYQFQTAVEGEPLYKERLILEQVILDLGIPLPVPDLVTLLEIIHTHEGRLDENSLVSAMSESAGRWGPGTGVLGGDQRANLFSCAIDGLIALHYVQKNKGGKLTLSEKSAQTIAGFLLPKLGEQLQRAISISDFGLAKSLLLSQNEAVLLRMIDWILRELKDREGFQLLNSIYQQVSRRVDIHLIKAFAELPISFEILLKCLEDNDSLIRAQACEALGRIGNRKAAALLIQLLHDPVAGVKEKAAQALGDVGDISAIPELSKVAEDYSESVKVRELARKALGKLENSNY
;
A
#
# COMPACT_ATOMS: atom_id res chain seq x y z
N MET A 1 -3.50 -31.06 11.35
CA MET A 1 -2.47 -30.46 10.46
C MET A 1 -2.42 -31.16 9.10
N ALA A 2 -2.83 -32.43 8.96
CA ALA A 2 -3.18 -33.02 7.66
C ALA A 2 -4.34 -32.28 6.93
N ASP A 3 -5.06 -31.41 7.65
CA ASP A 3 -6.15 -30.54 7.15
C ASP A 3 -5.73 -29.08 6.88
N LEU A 4 -4.44 -28.76 6.76
CA LEU A 4 -4.02 -27.37 6.49
C LEU A 4 -4.23 -26.93 5.04
N VAL A 5 -4.68 -27.82 4.15
CA VAL A 5 -5.02 -27.50 2.76
C VAL A 5 -6.23 -28.34 2.31
N ASN A 6 -7.45 -27.96 2.73
CA ASN A 6 -8.65 -27.98 1.87
C ASN A 6 -9.87 -27.31 2.56
N TRP A 7 -9.82 -26.00 2.82
CA TRP A 7 -11.02 -25.21 3.14
C TRP A 7 -11.69 -24.62 1.89
N GLY A 8 -11.25 -25.06 0.71
CA GLY A 8 -11.81 -24.67 -0.57
C GLY A 8 -13.07 -25.47 -0.90
N TRP A 9 -13.85 -24.91 -1.81
CA TRP A 9 -15.03 -25.56 -2.36
C TRP A 9 -14.59 -26.62 -3.37
N SER A 10 -15.00 -27.88 -3.19
CA SER A 10 -14.81 -28.90 -4.23
C SER A 10 -15.76 -28.64 -5.40
N LYS A 11 -15.46 -29.23 -6.57
CA LYS A 11 -16.39 -29.14 -7.72
C LYS A 11 -17.79 -29.64 -7.38
N ASN A 12 -17.88 -30.70 -6.56
CA ASN A 12 -19.16 -31.25 -6.13
C ASN A 12 -19.90 -30.28 -5.19
N ASP A 13 -19.18 -29.59 -4.30
CA ASP A 13 -19.76 -28.58 -3.42
C ASP A 13 -20.35 -27.41 -4.23
N LEU A 14 -19.64 -26.97 -5.28
CA LEU A 14 -20.10 -25.90 -6.16
C LEU A 14 -21.35 -26.29 -6.96
N THR A 15 -21.38 -27.52 -7.49
CA THR A 15 -22.56 -28.04 -8.20
C THR A 15 -23.75 -28.16 -7.25
N SER A 16 -23.55 -28.74 -6.07
CA SER A 16 -24.60 -28.87 -5.05
C SER A 16 -25.13 -27.52 -4.55
N LEU A 17 -24.23 -26.54 -4.37
CA LEU A 17 -24.62 -25.19 -4.02
C LEU A 17 -25.46 -24.55 -5.12
N GLY A 18 -25.04 -24.64 -6.38
CA GLY A 18 -25.79 -24.10 -7.51
C GLY A 18 -27.20 -24.69 -7.64
N GLU A 19 -27.34 -26.01 -7.49
CA GLU A 19 -28.64 -26.69 -7.48
C GLU A 19 -29.52 -26.23 -6.32
N SER A 20 -28.95 -26.07 -5.13
CA SER A 20 -29.68 -25.60 -3.95
C SER A 20 -30.14 -24.15 -4.08
N LEU A 21 -29.28 -23.26 -4.62
CA LEU A 21 -29.64 -21.87 -4.88
C LEU A 21 -30.72 -21.75 -5.96
N ALA A 22 -30.67 -22.61 -6.98
CA ALA A 22 -31.73 -22.70 -7.99
C ALA A 22 -33.06 -23.11 -7.35
N ALA A 23 -33.07 -24.12 -6.47
CA ALA A 23 -34.28 -24.54 -5.77
C ALA A 23 -34.89 -23.41 -4.93
N VAL A 24 -34.06 -22.66 -4.18
CA VAL A 24 -34.54 -21.51 -3.39
C VAL A 24 -35.15 -20.42 -4.29
N LEU A 25 -34.45 -20.03 -5.36
CA LEU A 25 -34.87 -18.91 -6.22
C LEU A 25 -36.05 -19.26 -7.14
N LEU A 26 -36.13 -20.50 -7.61
CA LEU A 26 -37.07 -20.94 -8.64
C LEU A 26 -38.30 -21.65 -8.06
N ASP A 27 -38.11 -22.47 -7.03
CA ASP A 27 -39.17 -23.33 -6.50
C ASP A 27 -39.77 -22.75 -5.21
N GLU A 28 -38.94 -22.49 -4.19
CA GLU A 28 -39.41 -22.08 -2.86
C GLU A 28 -39.99 -20.66 -2.84
N TRP A 29 -39.32 -19.73 -3.50
CA TRP A 29 -39.76 -18.34 -3.63
C TRP A 29 -40.65 -18.10 -4.86
N GLY A 30 -41.10 -19.18 -5.51
CA GLY A 30 -42.10 -19.17 -6.57
C GLY A 30 -41.64 -18.70 -7.95
N GLY A 31 -40.41 -18.18 -8.07
CA GLY A 31 -39.65 -17.92 -9.30
C GLY A 31 -40.33 -17.03 -10.37
N PRO A 32 -39.56 -16.40 -11.27
CA PRO A 32 -40.17 -15.75 -12.43
C PRO A 32 -40.57 -16.81 -13.47
N ARG A 33 -41.78 -16.69 -14.03
CA ARG A 33 -42.28 -17.59 -15.08
C ARG A 33 -41.69 -17.31 -16.47
N SER A 34 -41.00 -16.18 -16.64
CA SER A 34 -40.45 -15.75 -17.92
C SER A 34 -39.18 -16.54 -18.27
N PRO A 35 -39.06 -17.14 -19.47
CA PRO A 35 -37.83 -17.81 -19.90
C PRO A 35 -36.58 -16.93 -19.83
N LEU A 36 -36.72 -15.62 -20.10
CA LEU A 36 -35.61 -14.67 -20.03
C LEU A 36 -35.15 -14.45 -18.58
N ALA A 37 -36.08 -14.41 -17.65
CA ALA A 37 -35.78 -14.24 -16.22
C ALA A 37 -35.18 -15.51 -15.62
N LEU A 38 -35.65 -16.70 -16.03
CA LEU A 38 -35.04 -17.98 -15.68
C LEU A 38 -33.59 -18.05 -16.18
N LYS A 39 -33.36 -17.64 -17.44
CA LYS A 39 -32.02 -17.56 -18.02
C LYS A 39 -31.12 -16.60 -17.23
N TYR A 40 -31.63 -15.42 -16.88
CA TYR A 40 -30.87 -14.44 -16.08
C TYR A 40 -30.51 -14.96 -14.68
N ILE A 41 -31.42 -15.68 -14.02
CA ILE A 41 -31.13 -16.31 -12.72
C ILE A 41 -30.00 -17.33 -12.85
N ASN A 42 -30.10 -18.24 -13.83
CA ASN A 42 -29.15 -19.34 -14.00
C ASN A 42 -27.78 -18.89 -14.54
N GLU A 43 -27.75 -17.91 -15.44
CA GLU A 43 -26.51 -17.48 -16.10
C GLU A 43 -25.83 -16.29 -15.41
N THR A 44 -26.55 -15.53 -14.56
CA THR A 44 -26.01 -14.34 -13.90
C THR A 44 -26.10 -14.40 -12.38
N ILE A 45 -27.31 -14.53 -11.81
CA ILE A 45 -27.51 -14.40 -10.36
C ILE A 45 -26.83 -15.54 -9.59
N ILE A 46 -27.09 -16.78 -9.98
CA ILE A 46 -26.55 -17.95 -9.28
C ILE A 46 -25.01 -17.98 -9.37
N PRO A 47 -24.37 -17.82 -10.54
CA PRO A 47 -22.90 -17.77 -10.62
C PRO A 47 -22.29 -16.64 -9.78
N ASP A 48 -22.90 -15.45 -9.77
CA ASP A 48 -22.41 -14.31 -8.99
C ASP A 48 -22.58 -14.51 -7.47
N LEU A 49 -23.67 -15.15 -7.03
CA LEU A 49 -23.85 -15.55 -5.63
C LEU A 49 -22.88 -16.65 -5.21
N ILE A 50 -22.67 -17.67 -6.05
CA ILE A 50 -21.67 -18.72 -5.79
C ILE A 50 -20.30 -18.09 -5.62
N HIS A 51 -19.89 -17.22 -6.55
CA HIS A 51 -18.61 -16.50 -6.46
C HIS A 51 -18.50 -15.69 -5.16
N CYS A 52 -19.53 -14.92 -4.80
CA CYS A 52 -19.55 -14.15 -3.57
C CYS A 52 -19.47 -15.04 -2.31
N PHE A 53 -20.22 -16.14 -2.25
CA PHE A 53 -20.19 -17.06 -1.11
C PHE A 53 -18.85 -17.79 -1.01
N CYS A 54 -18.24 -18.14 -2.14
CA CYS A 54 -16.95 -18.82 -2.17
C CYS A 54 -15.84 -17.96 -1.57
N ASN A 55 -15.80 -16.69 -1.96
CA ASN A 55 -14.78 -15.74 -1.49
C ASN A 55 -15.03 -15.23 -0.06
N ASN A 56 -16.19 -15.56 0.53
CA ASN A 56 -16.56 -15.18 1.89
C ASN A 56 -17.06 -16.39 2.71
N ALA A 57 -16.47 -17.56 2.45
CA ALA A 57 -16.86 -18.82 3.07
C ALA A 57 -16.73 -18.84 4.61
N ASP A 58 -15.93 -17.92 5.17
CA ASP A 58 -15.75 -17.69 6.60
C ASP A 58 -16.74 -16.67 7.21
N LEU A 59 -17.60 -16.05 6.39
CA LEU A 59 -18.55 -15.01 6.79
C LEU A 59 -20.01 -15.41 6.54
N LEU A 60 -20.30 -16.66 6.19
CA LEU A 60 -21.64 -17.08 5.79
C LEU A 60 -22.68 -16.94 6.91
N THR A 61 -22.26 -17.01 8.18
CA THR A 61 -23.13 -16.78 9.34
C THR A 61 -23.05 -15.35 9.89
N ASN A 62 -22.32 -14.46 9.24
CA ASN A 62 -22.08 -13.09 9.71
C ASN A 62 -23.25 -12.17 9.37
N SER A 63 -23.75 -11.41 10.35
CA SER A 63 -24.90 -10.53 10.17
C SER A 63 -24.67 -9.45 9.11
N THR A 64 -23.49 -8.84 9.10
CA THR A 64 -23.15 -7.78 8.15
C THR A 64 -22.92 -8.33 6.75
N PHE A 65 -22.39 -9.54 6.63
CA PHE A 65 -22.35 -10.21 5.32
C PHE A 65 -23.77 -10.47 4.80
N ALA A 66 -24.70 -10.92 5.65
CA ALA A 66 -26.10 -11.06 5.26
C ALA A 66 -26.72 -9.73 4.80
N GLU A 67 -26.41 -8.60 5.45
CA GLU A 67 -26.82 -7.27 5.00
C GLU A 67 -26.24 -6.89 3.62
N ILE A 68 -25.00 -7.27 3.32
CA ILE A 68 -24.40 -7.06 2.01
C ILE A 68 -25.13 -7.89 0.94
N ILE A 69 -25.49 -9.13 1.25
CA ILE A 69 -26.29 -9.97 0.34
C ILE A 69 -27.69 -9.39 0.15
N GLN A 70 -28.32 -8.89 1.21
CA GLN A 70 -29.59 -8.17 1.10
C GLN A 70 -29.45 -6.96 0.17
N TRP A 71 -28.43 -6.15 0.37
CA TRP A 71 -28.15 -5.00 -0.50
C TRP A 71 -27.97 -5.44 -1.96
N LYS A 72 -27.23 -6.52 -2.19
CA LYS A 72 -26.97 -7.12 -3.51
C LYS A 72 -28.27 -7.56 -4.19
N LEU A 73 -29.11 -8.34 -3.51
CA LEU A 73 -30.42 -8.77 -4.01
C LEU A 73 -31.31 -7.57 -4.36
N LYS A 74 -31.35 -6.55 -3.48
CA LYS A 74 -32.20 -5.37 -3.68
C LYS A 74 -31.72 -4.49 -4.84
N ASN A 75 -30.44 -4.13 -4.88
CA ASN A 75 -29.94 -3.07 -5.76
C ASN A 75 -29.32 -3.61 -7.05
N GLN A 76 -28.60 -4.74 -6.99
CA GLN A 76 -27.99 -5.35 -8.17
C GLN A 76 -28.99 -6.22 -8.94
N PHE A 77 -29.88 -6.91 -8.23
CA PHE A 77 -30.86 -7.82 -8.84
C PHE A 77 -32.31 -7.32 -8.82
N ALA A 78 -32.53 -6.11 -8.30
CA ALA A 78 -33.84 -5.43 -8.28
C ALA A 78 -34.95 -6.20 -7.53
N ASN A 79 -34.61 -7.01 -6.52
CA ASN A 79 -35.61 -7.70 -5.71
C ASN A 79 -36.37 -6.73 -4.79
N PRO A 80 -37.68 -6.96 -4.52
CA PRO A 80 -38.48 -6.10 -3.65
C PRO A 80 -37.94 -6.03 -2.23
N SER A 81 -37.91 -4.83 -1.63
CA SER A 81 -37.35 -4.65 -0.27
C SER A 81 -38.05 -5.50 0.81
N ALA A 82 -39.32 -5.86 0.60
CA ALA A 82 -40.11 -6.65 1.56
C ALA A 82 -39.65 -8.11 1.69
N VAL A 83 -38.96 -8.67 0.69
CA VAL A 83 -38.60 -10.10 0.66
C VAL A 83 -37.11 -10.35 0.84
N VAL A 84 -36.30 -9.32 0.61
CA VAL A 84 -34.84 -9.44 0.51
C VAL A 84 -34.19 -9.97 1.79
N ALA A 85 -34.73 -9.64 2.97
CA ALA A 85 -34.17 -10.10 4.25
C ALA A 85 -34.31 -11.61 4.43
N ASP A 86 -35.53 -12.13 4.26
CA ASP A 86 -35.81 -13.56 4.38
C ASP A 86 -35.16 -14.35 3.24
N LEU A 87 -35.21 -13.83 2.00
CA LEU A 87 -34.57 -14.45 0.86
C LEU A 87 -33.05 -14.55 1.04
N ALA A 88 -32.38 -13.52 1.55
CA ALA A 88 -30.94 -13.58 1.80
C ALA A 88 -30.59 -14.67 2.82
N LYS A 89 -31.43 -14.84 3.85
CA LYS A 89 -31.26 -15.89 4.86
C LYS A 89 -31.39 -17.28 4.24
N ASP A 90 -32.43 -17.51 3.45
CA ASP A 90 -32.69 -18.79 2.79
C ASP A 90 -31.61 -19.13 1.76
N LEU A 91 -31.02 -18.13 1.09
CA LEU A 91 -29.90 -18.32 0.15
C LEU A 91 -28.57 -18.65 0.85
N LEU A 92 -28.35 -18.12 2.05
CA LEU A 92 -27.13 -18.41 2.82
C LEU A 92 -27.16 -19.80 3.45
N GLU A 93 -28.34 -20.33 3.79
CA GLU A 93 -28.49 -21.60 4.50
C GLU A 93 -27.86 -22.80 3.75
N PRO A 94 -28.05 -22.98 2.43
CA PRO A 94 -27.37 -24.03 1.66
C PRO A 94 -25.85 -23.94 1.76
N ALA A 95 -25.30 -22.73 1.64
CA ALA A 95 -23.85 -22.51 1.70
C ALA A 95 -23.28 -22.84 3.09
N GLN A 96 -24.02 -22.48 4.15
CA GLN A 96 -23.66 -22.80 5.53
C GLN A 96 -23.65 -24.31 5.84
N ARG A 97 -24.57 -25.08 5.22
CA ARG A 97 -24.62 -26.54 5.40
C ARG A 97 -23.45 -27.27 4.73
N ILE A 98 -22.95 -26.72 3.62
CA ILE A 98 -21.85 -27.32 2.84
C ILE A 98 -20.50 -27.00 3.46
N ILE A 99 -20.25 -25.75 3.86
CA ILE A 99 -18.90 -25.34 4.28
C ILE A 99 -18.55 -25.86 5.69
N LYS A 100 -17.33 -26.39 5.83
CA LYS A 100 -16.73 -26.77 7.13
C LYS A 100 -15.58 -25.84 7.50
N ARG A 101 -15.77 -24.53 7.29
CA ARG A 101 -14.78 -23.49 7.62
C ARG A 101 -15.17 -22.78 8.92
N PRO A 102 -14.21 -22.47 9.82
CA PRO A 102 -14.50 -21.63 10.98
C PRO A 102 -15.15 -20.31 10.57
N GLN A 103 -16.25 -19.97 11.22
CA GLN A 103 -17.03 -18.76 10.92
C GLN A 103 -16.58 -17.60 11.81
N ILE A 104 -16.46 -16.41 11.22
CA ILE A 104 -16.11 -15.17 11.92
C ILE A 104 -17.39 -14.45 12.34
N THR A 105 -17.56 -14.28 13.64
CA THR A 105 -18.75 -13.68 14.24
C THR A 105 -18.65 -12.16 14.42
N ASP A 106 -17.47 -11.54 14.28
CA ASP A 106 -17.32 -10.09 14.37
C ASP A 106 -18.10 -9.42 13.23
N PRO A 107 -19.17 -8.65 13.52
CA PRO A 107 -19.97 -7.99 12.48
C PRO A 107 -19.16 -6.99 11.65
N LYS A 108 -18.03 -6.50 12.15
CA LYS A 108 -17.21 -5.52 11.44
C LYS A 108 -16.28 -6.14 10.40
N GLU A 109 -16.08 -7.45 10.44
CA GLU A 109 -15.10 -8.15 9.60
C GLU A 109 -15.33 -7.99 8.09
N PRO A 110 -16.57 -8.04 7.54
CA PRO A 110 -16.79 -7.77 6.12
C PRO A 110 -16.26 -6.41 5.68
N TRP A 111 -16.42 -5.36 6.49
CA TRP A 111 -15.86 -4.05 6.20
C TRP A 111 -14.35 -4.00 6.41
N ARG A 112 -13.82 -4.64 7.46
CA ARG A 112 -12.37 -4.75 7.66
C ARG A 112 -11.67 -5.37 6.45
N ARG A 113 -12.27 -6.41 5.84
CA ARG A 113 -11.76 -7.05 4.61
C ARG A 113 -11.66 -6.06 3.45
N ILE A 114 -12.72 -5.29 3.19
CA ILE A 114 -12.71 -4.25 2.14
C ILE A 114 -11.59 -3.24 2.41
N PHE A 115 -11.47 -2.76 3.64
CA PHE A 115 -10.50 -1.73 4.00
C PHE A 115 -9.06 -2.24 3.98
N ARG A 116 -8.80 -3.50 4.36
CA ARG A 116 -7.49 -4.13 4.22
C ARG A 116 -7.05 -4.19 2.75
N LEU A 117 -7.93 -4.65 1.86
CA LEU A 117 -7.65 -4.69 0.42
C LEU A 117 -7.43 -3.29 -0.17
N TRP A 118 -8.31 -2.35 0.16
CA TRP A 118 -8.24 -0.98 -0.33
C TRP A 118 -6.97 -0.25 0.13
N ILE A 119 -6.58 -0.40 1.39
CA ILE A 119 -5.34 0.17 1.94
C ILE A 119 -4.10 -0.53 1.38
N GLY A 120 -4.21 -1.81 1.05
CA GLY A 120 -3.20 -2.56 0.31
C GLY A 120 -3.01 -2.11 -1.15
N GLY A 121 -3.77 -1.12 -1.61
CA GLY A 121 -3.64 -0.52 -2.94
C GLY A 121 -4.53 -1.14 -4.01
N GLU A 122 -5.45 -2.04 -3.64
CA GLU A 122 -6.40 -2.61 -4.59
C GLU A 122 -7.43 -1.57 -5.05
N SER A 123 -7.74 -1.60 -6.35
CA SER A 123 -8.80 -0.78 -6.93
C SER A 123 -10.18 -1.31 -6.50
N LEU A 124 -11.20 -0.46 -6.41
CA LEU A 124 -12.56 -0.91 -6.06
C LEU A 124 -13.09 -2.00 -7.01
N PRO A 125 -12.86 -1.94 -8.34
CA PRO A 125 -13.20 -3.04 -9.25
C PRO A 125 -12.50 -4.36 -8.88
N ASN A 126 -11.21 -4.34 -8.54
CA ASN A 126 -10.49 -5.54 -8.12
C ASN A 126 -11.04 -6.08 -6.79
N ILE A 127 -11.43 -5.20 -5.87
CA ILE A 127 -12.04 -5.61 -4.59
C ILE A 127 -13.40 -6.27 -4.85
N ALA A 128 -14.23 -5.70 -5.73
CA ALA A 128 -15.50 -6.30 -6.14
C ALA A 128 -15.29 -7.70 -6.75
N GLU A 129 -14.28 -7.85 -7.62
CA GLU A 129 -13.92 -9.15 -8.19
C GLU A 129 -13.44 -10.13 -7.10
N LYS A 130 -12.55 -9.72 -6.21
CA LYS A 130 -12.01 -10.58 -5.14
C LYS A 130 -13.05 -10.99 -4.09
N THR A 131 -14.01 -10.13 -3.79
CA THR A 131 -14.98 -10.34 -2.71
C THR A 131 -16.36 -10.78 -3.21
N GLY A 132 -16.69 -10.55 -4.48
CA GLY A 132 -18.06 -10.67 -5.00
C GLY A 132 -19.02 -9.59 -4.50
N TYR A 133 -18.52 -8.58 -3.77
CA TYR A 133 -19.34 -7.47 -3.30
C TYR A 133 -19.70 -6.54 -4.45
N PRO A 134 -20.92 -5.95 -4.47
CA PRO A 134 -21.30 -5.05 -5.55
C PRO A 134 -20.43 -3.79 -5.57
N LEU A 135 -19.99 -3.37 -6.76
CA LEU A 135 -19.13 -2.18 -6.91
C LEU A 135 -19.78 -0.92 -6.33
N ASP A 136 -21.07 -0.72 -6.63
CA ASP A 136 -21.86 0.40 -6.10
C ASP A 136 -21.93 0.42 -4.56
N TYR A 137 -21.93 -0.76 -3.93
CA TYR A 137 -21.86 -0.87 -2.47
C TYR A 137 -20.50 -0.41 -1.94
N LEU A 138 -19.42 -0.81 -2.60
CA LEU A 138 -18.06 -0.39 -2.26
C LEU A 138 -17.90 1.14 -2.41
N ASP A 139 -18.40 1.70 -3.52
CA ASP A 139 -18.40 3.15 -3.75
C ASP A 139 -19.15 3.90 -2.65
N LEU A 140 -20.35 3.41 -2.30
CA LEU A 140 -21.14 3.97 -1.20
C LEU A 140 -20.37 3.95 0.12
N LEU A 141 -19.68 2.85 0.44
CA LEU A 141 -18.91 2.70 1.67
C LEU A 141 -17.76 3.73 1.74
N ILE A 142 -17.03 3.94 0.64
CA ILE A 142 -15.96 4.93 0.56
C ILE A 142 -16.51 6.37 0.64
N LEU A 143 -17.67 6.64 0.02
CA LEU A 143 -18.34 7.94 0.15
C LEU A 143 -18.74 8.22 1.61
N ARG A 144 -19.28 7.22 2.31
CA ARG A 144 -19.64 7.32 3.74
C ARG A 144 -18.40 7.58 4.62
N LEU A 145 -17.28 6.91 4.33
CA LEU A 145 -15.99 7.17 4.99
C LEU A 145 -15.51 8.62 4.79
N LYS A 146 -15.60 9.15 3.56
CA LYS A 146 -15.22 10.54 3.27
C LYS A 146 -16.10 11.54 4.01
N LYS A 147 -17.42 11.29 4.05
CA LYS A 147 -18.38 12.14 4.78
C LYS A 147 -18.07 12.17 6.28
N ILE A 148 -17.91 11.01 6.91
CA ILE A 148 -17.63 10.96 8.36
C ILE A 148 -16.27 11.59 8.68
N LYS A 149 -15.25 11.37 7.84
CA LYS A 149 -13.93 11.97 8.01
C LYS A 149 -14.00 13.50 7.96
N ALA A 150 -14.68 14.06 6.95
CA ALA A 150 -14.88 15.49 6.84
C ALA A 150 -15.63 16.07 8.05
N PHE A 151 -16.66 15.35 8.54
CA PHE A 151 -17.39 15.77 9.73
C PHE A 151 -16.49 15.79 10.97
N ILE A 152 -15.80 14.68 11.28
CA ILE A 152 -14.92 14.56 12.45
C ILE A 152 -13.81 15.60 12.42
N VAL A 153 -13.16 15.82 11.27
CA VAL A 153 -12.07 16.79 11.15
C VAL A 153 -12.55 18.22 11.40
N ASN A 154 -13.75 18.58 10.91
CA ASN A 154 -14.27 19.93 11.02
C ASN A 154 -14.84 20.25 12.41
N THR A 155 -15.47 19.26 13.07
CA THR A 155 -16.23 19.50 14.31
C THR A 155 -15.57 18.90 15.55
N ARG A 156 -14.59 18.00 15.39
CA ARG A 156 -14.06 17.14 16.46
C ARG A 156 -15.16 16.35 17.18
N ALA A 157 -16.21 15.99 16.45
CA ALA A 157 -17.38 15.31 17.00
C ALA A 157 -17.04 13.92 17.56
N SER A 158 -17.71 13.60 18.67
CA SER A 158 -17.81 12.27 19.25
C SER A 158 -18.73 11.35 18.43
N LEU A 159 -18.67 10.04 18.71
CA LEU A 159 -19.57 9.06 18.08
C LEU A 159 -21.05 9.40 18.32
N LEU A 160 -21.40 9.91 19.52
CA LEU A 160 -22.77 10.28 19.86
C LEU A 160 -23.26 11.46 19.00
N GLU A 161 -22.43 12.48 18.81
CA GLU A 161 -22.75 13.61 17.93
C GLU A 161 -22.86 13.18 16.47
N CYS A 162 -22.04 12.22 16.03
CA CYS A 162 -22.20 11.61 14.71
C CYS A 162 -23.54 10.89 14.56
N GLN A 163 -24.03 10.21 15.60
CA GLN A 163 -25.33 9.52 15.58
C GLN A 163 -26.53 10.48 15.59
N GLN A 164 -26.36 11.66 16.18
CA GLN A 164 -27.37 12.72 16.20
C GLN A 164 -27.45 13.48 14.88
N ASN A 165 -26.40 13.42 14.05
CA ASN A 165 -26.42 14.01 12.72
C ASN A 165 -27.39 13.26 11.80
N PRO A 166 -28.36 13.94 11.16
CA PRO A 166 -29.39 13.29 10.37
C PRO A 166 -28.83 12.57 9.13
N GLU A 167 -27.81 13.13 8.47
CA GLU A 167 -27.21 12.52 7.29
C GLU A 167 -26.39 11.28 7.63
N LEU A 168 -25.65 11.32 8.75
CA LEU A 168 -24.80 10.20 9.17
C LEU A 168 -25.62 9.05 9.79
N ARG A 169 -26.78 9.37 10.36
CA ARG A 169 -27.69 8.38 10.95
C ARG A 169 -28.22 7.38 9.92
N GLU A 170 -28.31 7.76 8.66
CA GLU A 170 -28.71 6.86 7.55
C GLU A 170 -27.75 5.70 7.32
N PHE A 171 -26.54 5.75 7.88
CA PHE A 171 -25.53 4.71 7.68
C PHE A 171 -25.86 3.45 8.49
N GLY A 172 -26.71 3.57 9.53
CA GLY A 172 -26.92 2.55 10.53
C GLY A 172 -25.85 2.59 11.64
N PHE A 173 -26.22 2.14 12.83
CA PHE A 173 -25.37 2.23 14.02
C PHE A 173 -24.04 1.47 13.86
N GLU A 174 -24.08 0.22 13.38
CA GLU A 174 -22.89 -0.63 13.28
C GLU A 174 -21.88 -0.07 12.27
N GLN A 175 -22.35 0.35 11.10
CA GLN A 175 -21.45 0.90 10.08
C GLN A 175 -20.90 2.25 10.52
N LEU A 176 -21.73 3.12 11.11
CA LEU A 176 -21.26 4.40 11.63
C LEU A 176 -20.21 4.20 12.73
N SER A 177 -20.45 3.26 13.65
CA SER A 177 -19.53 2.86 14.71
C SER A 177 -18.21 2.34 14.14
N PHE A 178 -18.26 1.46 13.14
CA PHE A 178 -17.07 0.97 12.44
C PHE A 178 -16.29 2.09 11.78
N LEU A 179 -16.92 2.92 10.94
CA LEU A 179 -16.23 3.99 10.22
C LEU A 179 -15.63 5.03 11.16
N TYR A 180 -16.33 5.35 12.26
CA TYR A 180 -15.82 6.24 13.31
C TYR A 180 -14.60 5.64 14.00
N GLN A 181 -14.65 4.37 14.42
CA GLN A 181 -13.53 3.68 15.05
C GLN A 181 -12.35 3.54 14.08
N PHE A 182 -12.63 3.30 12.80
CA PHE A 182 -11.61 3.24 11.77
C PHE A 182 -10.88 4.59 11.66
N GLN A 183 -11.61 5.71 11.64
CA GLN A 183 -11.01 7.05 11.57
C GLN A 183 -10.27 7.47 12.85
N THR A 184 -10.78 7.11 14.02
CA THR A 184 -10.28 7.65 15.30
C THR A 184 -9.28 6.76 16.01
N ALA A 185 -9.45 5.44 15.92
CA ALA A 185 -8.55 4.48 16.56
C ALA A 185 -7.55 3.90 15.55
N VAL A 186 -8.02 3.43 14.39
CA VAL A 186 -7.15 2.70 13.45
C VAL A 186 -6.24 3.67 12.68
N GLU A 187 -6.77 4.70 12.02
CA GLU A 187 -5.94 5.67 11.27
C GLU A 187 -4.99 6.47 12.19
N GLY A 188 -5.27 6.52 13.50
CA GLY A 188 -4.41 7.16 14.49
C GLY A 188 -3.25 6.29 14.98
N GLU A 189 -3.29 4.96 14.76
CA GLU A 189 -2.21 4.06 15.17
C GLU A 189 -0.99 4.23 14.24
N PRO A 190 0.24 4.23 14.79
CA PRO A 190 1.44 4.23 13.98
C PRO A 190 1.49 2.95 13.14
N LEU A 191 1.86 3.08 11.87
CA LEU A 191 2.00 1.95 10.93
C LEU A 191 0.70 1.16 10.68
N TYR A 192 -0.48 1.77 10.90
CA TYR A 192 -1.75 1.07 10.70
C TYR A 192 -1.91 0.52 9.27
N LYS A 193 -1.38 1.21 8.26
CA LYS A 193 -1.45 0.76 6.86
C LYS A 193 -0.65 -0.50 6.66
N GLU A 194 0.61 -0.49 7.10
CA GLU A 194 1.52 -1.63 7.03
C GLU A 194 0.96 -2.82 7.82
N ARG A 195 0.38 -2.58 9.01
CA ARG A 195 -0.30 -3.61 9.80
C ARG A 195 -1.47 -4.24 9.05
N LEU A 196 -2.37 -3.44 8.47
CA LEU A 196 -3.54 -3.94 7.72
C LEU A 196 -3.13 -4.74 6.47
N ILE A 197 -2.05 -4.34 5.79
CA ILE A 197 -1.46 -5.10 4.69
C ILE A 197 -1.00 -6.47 5.17
N LEU A 198 -0.27 -6.53 6.29
CA LEU A 198 0.21 -7.80 6.84
C LEU A 198 -0.92 -8.69 7.37
N GLU A 199 -1.97 -8.10 7.94
CA GLU A 199 -3.19 -8.84 8.30
C GLU A 199 -3.84 -9.49 7.07
N GLN A 200 -3.87 -8.79 5.94
CA GLN A 200 -4.37 -9.38 4.68
C GLN A 200 -3.49 -10.53 4.20
N VAL A 201 -2.16 -10.38 4.29
CA VAL A 201 -1.22 -11.46 3.93
C VAL A 201 -1.48 -12.69 4.77
N ILE A 202 -1.68 -12.55 6.08
CA ILE A 202 -1.98 -13.68 6.97
C ILE A 202 -3.28 -14.39 6.55
N LEU A 203 -4.31 -13.63 6.20
CA LEU A 203 -5.57 -14.19 5.70
C LEU A 203 -5.38 -14.94 4.39
N ASP A 204 -4.60 -14.38 3.46
CA ASP A 204 -4.30 -15.00 2.17
C ASP A 204 -3.46 -16.28 2.33
N LEU A 205 -2.56 -16.32 3.33
CA LEU A 205 -1.80 -17.52 3.68
C LEU A 205 -2.68 -18.62 4.32
N GLY A 206 -3.80 -18.26 4.93
CA GLY A 206 -4.70 -19.22 5.60
C GLY A 206 -4.10 -19.89 6.83
N ILE A 207 -3.03 -19.33 7.41
CA ILE A 207 -2.33 -19.89 8.57
C ILE A 207 -2.55 -19.02 9.83
N PRO A 208 -2.56 -19.61 11.04
CA PRO A 208 -2.72 -18.86 12.29
C PRO A 208 -1.40 -18.20 12.72
N LEU A 209 -0.87 -17.28 11.90
CA LEU A 209 0.35 -16.53 12.18
C LEU A 209 -0.02 -15.08 12.54
N PRO A 210 0.23 -14.59 13.76
CA PRO A 210 -0.12 -13.21 14.12
C PRO A 210 0.86 -12.22 13.48
N VAL A 211 0.41 -10.96 13.29
CA VAL A 211 1.20 -9.90 12.63
C VAL A 211 2.61 -9.73 13.21
N PRO A 212 2.83 -9.68 14.54
CA PRO A 212 4.18 -9.53 15.09
C PRO A 212 5.14 -10.65 14.68
N ASP A 213 4.63 -11.87 14.52
CA ASP A 213 5.42 -13.02 14.10
C ASP A 213 5.73 -12.92 12.60
N LEU A 214 4.77 -12.50 11.77
CA LEU A 214 5.05 -12.23 10.36
C LEU A 214 6.08 -11.10 10.18
N VAL A 215 5.99 -10.03 10.97
CA VAL A 215 7.00 -8.96 10.98
C VAL A 215 8.37 -9.51 11.36
N THR A 216 8.44 -10.33 12.41
CA THR A 216 9.70 -10.95 12.86
C THR A 216 10.30 -11.86 11.80
N LEU A 217 9.46 -12.66 11.13
CA LEU A 217 9.87 -13.52 10.01
C LEU A 217 10.51 -12.68 8.89
N LEU A 218 9.81 -11.63 8.45
CA LEU A 218 10.31 -10.75 7.38
C LEU A 218 11.54 -9.95 7.80
N GLU A 219 11.65 -9.54 9.07
CA GLU A 219 12.84 -8.88 9.64
C GLU A 219 14.07 -9.81 9.62
N ILE A 220 13.89 -11.10 9.94
CA ILE A 220 14.99 -12.07 9.88
C ILE A 220 15.45 -12.26 8.43
N ILE A 221 14.52 -12.36 7.48
CA ILE A 221 14.85 -12.44 6.05
C ILE A 221 15.61 -11.17 5.61
N HIS A 222 15.15 -9.99 6.02
CA HIS A 222 15.82 -8.72 5.76
C HIS A 222 17.25 -8.68 6.31
N THR A 223 17.42 -9.07 7.57
CA THR A 223 18.72 -9.02 8.27
C THR A 223 19.77 -9.93 7.60
N HIS A 224 19.32 -11.01 6.97
CA HIS A 224 20.19 -11.99 6.32
C HIS A 224 19.91 -12.11 4.81
N GLU A 225 19.56 -11.00 4.16
CA GLU A 225 19.24 -10.99 2.73
C GLU A 225 20.31 -11.68 1.89
N GLY A 226 19.87 -12.64 1.06
CA GLY A 226 20.74 -13.37 0.14
C GLY A 226 21.69 -14.37 0.83
N ARG A 227 21.57 -14.61 2.14
CA ARG A 227 22.43 -15.53 2.91
C ARG A 227 21.68 -16.77 3.43
N LEU A 228 20.45 -16.60 3.89
CA LEU A 228 19.62 -17.70 4.42
C LEU A 228 18.92 -18.46 3.31
N ASP A 229 18.93 -19.79 3.40
CA ASP A 229 17.97 -20.64 2.69
C ASP A 229 16.79 -20.99 3.60
N GLU A 230 15.79 -21.61 3.01
CA GLU A 230 14.54 -21.99 3.68
C GLU A 230 14.78 -22.89 4.89
N ASN A 231 15.59 -23.95 4.75
CA ASN A 231 15.87 -24.89 5.83
C ASN A 231 16.60 -24.22 7.00
N SER A 232 17.58 -23.37 6.71
CA SER A 232 18.33 -22.62 7.73
C SER A 232 17.42 -21.64 8.47
N LEU A 233 16.51 -20.98 7.75
CA LEU A 233 15.54 -20.07 8.34
C LEU A 233 14.57 -20.82 9.25
N VAL A 234 13.99 -21.93 8.77
CA VAL A 234 13.07 -22.75 9.58
C VAL A 234 13.77 -23.28 10.85
N SER A 235 15.02 -23.72 10.76
CA SER A 235 15.80 -24.15 11.94
C SER A 235 15.99 -23.01 12.94
N ALA A 236 16.44 -21.84 12.48
CA ALA A 236 16.65 -20.66 13.32
C ALA A 236 15.34 -20.17 13.98
N MET A 237 14.23 -20.26 13.26
CA MET A 237 12.91 -19.86 13.76
C MET A 237 12.35 -20.87 14.77
N SER A 238 12.56 -22.17 14.56
CA SER A 238 12.13 -23.22 15.50
C SER A 238 12.89 -23.19 16.83
N GLU A 239 14.17 -22.84 16.82
CA GLU A 239 15.02 -22.75 18.01
C GLU A 239 14.73 -21.51 18.87
N SER A 240 14.16 -20.45 18.28
CA SER A 240 13.94 -19.15 18.94
C SER A 240 12.62 -19.07 19.72
N ALA A 241 12.32 -20.09 20.54
CA ALA A 241 11.05 -20.26 21.26
C ALA A 241 10.56 -19.06 22.09
N GLY A 242 11.46 -18.15 22.50
CA GLY A 242 11.13 -16.97 23.31
C GLY A 242 10.91 -15.66 22.54
N ARG A 243 11.10 -15.63 21.21
CA ARG A 243 10.90 -14.43 20.39
C ARG A 243 9.51 -14.28 19.81
N TRP A 244 8.73 -15.35 19.83
CA TRP A 244 7.44 -15.44 19.13
C TRP A 244 6.27 -15.10 20.06
N GLY A 245 5.20 -14.59 19.47
CA GLY A 245 4.00 -14.20 20.19
C GLY A 245 3.30 -15.35 20.92
N PRO A 246 2.30 -15.04 21.77
CA PRO A 246 1.62 -16.05 22.60
C PRO A 246 1.02 -17.21 21.80
N GLY A 247 0.62 -17.00 20.55
CA GLY A 247 0.00 -18.04 19.71
C GLY A 247 0.99 -19.08 19.18
N THR A 248 2.19 -18.65 18.80
CA THR A 248 3.24 -19.50 18.20
C THR A 248 4.18 -20.07 19.25
N GLY A 249 4.37 -19.38 20.38
CA GLY A 249 5.17 -19.86 21.52
C GLY A 249 4.61 -21.13 22.20
N VAL A 250 3.31 -21.39 22.05
CA VAL A 250 2.62 -22.58 22.61
C VAL A 250 2.83 -23.84 21.76
N LEU A 251 3.22 -23.70 20.50
CA LEU A 251 3.43 -24.82 19.59
C LEU A 251 4.73 -25.59 19.91
N GLY A 252 4.71 -26.91 19.72
CA GLY A 252 5.90 -27.76 19.79
C GLY A 252 6.90 -27.45 18.65
N GLY A 253 8.16 -27.87 18.80
CA GLY A 253 9.23 -27.59 17.82
C GLY A 253 8.89 -28.01 16.39
N ASP A 254 8.42 -29.24 16.20
CA ASP A 254 8.03 -29.76 14.87
C ASP A 254 6.81 -29.04 14.28
N GLN A 255 5.88 -28.60 15.14
CA GLN A 255 4.69 -27.86 14.70
C GLN A 255 5.07 -26.45 14.24
N ARG A 256 6.02 -25.79 14.92
CA ARG A 256 6.57 -24.50 14.50
C ARG A 256 7.33 -24.61 13.18
N ALA A 257 8.17 -25.64 13.04
CA ALA A 257 8.91 -25.87 11.81
C ALA A 257 7.98 -25.97 10.60
N ASN A 258 6.90 -26.76 10.73
CA ASN A 258 5.91 -26.92 9.68
C ASN A 258 5.14 -25.62 9.39
N LEU A 259 4.72 -24.89 10.44
CA LEU A 259 4.04 -23.59 10.26
C LEU A 259 4.90 -22.60 9.46
N PHE A 260 6.18 -22.48 9.82
CA PHE A 260 7.09 -21.54 9.15
C PHE A 260 7.45 -21.97 7.74
N SER A 261 7.60 -23.28 7.48
CA SER A 261 7.76 -23.78 6.11
C SER A 261 6.55 -23.42 5.24
N CYS A 262 5.32 -23.68 5.72
CA CYS A 262 4.10 -23.27 5.01
C CYS A 262 4.01 -21.75 4.82
N ALA A 263 4.40 -20.97 5.83
CA ALA A 263 4.42 -19.51 5.74
C ALA A 263 5.39 -19.02 4.66
N ILE A 264 6.61 -19.58 4.59
CA ILE A 264 7.61 -19.20 3.60
C ILE A 264 7.13 -19.56 2.19
N ASP A 265 6.61 -20.78 1.99
CA ASP A 265 6.06 -21.21 0.70
C ASP A 265 4.92 -20.30 0.23
N GLY A 266 3.98 -19.98 1.14
CA GLY A 266 2.89 -19.07 0.84
C GLY A 266 3.38 -17.65 0.56
N LEU A 267 4.37 -17.13 1.29
CA LEU A 267 4.96 -15.81 1.03
C LEU A 267 5.70 -15.75 -0.31
N ILE A 268 6.30 -16.86 -0.76
CA ILE A 268 6.89 -16.96 -2.10
C ILE A 268 5.79 -16.95 -3.16
N ALA A 269 4.72 -17.72 -2.96
CA ALA A 269 3.57 -17.76 -3.87
C ALA A 269 2.86 -16.40 -4.00
N LEU A 270 2.79 -15.63 -2.90
CA LEU A 270 2.23 -14.28 -2.86
C LEU A 270 3.24 -13.20 -3.30
N HIS A 271 4.45 -13.57 -3.73
CA HIS A 271 5.51 -12.66 -4.16
C HIS A 271 6.00 -11.65 -3.09
N TYR A 272 5.87 -12.00 -1.81
CA TYR A 272 6.49 -11.25 -0.71
C TYR A 272 7.95 -11.66 -0.50
N VAL A 273 8.27 -12.94 -0.71
CA VAL A 273 9.63 -13.45 -0.59
C VAL A 273 10.08 -14.02 -1.94
N GLN A 274 11.35 -13.84 -2.28
CA GLN A 274 11.95 -14.32 -3.51
C GLN A 274 13.18 -15.18 -3.22
N LYS A 275 13.50 -16.10 -4.12
CA LYS A 275 14.73 -16.90 -4.08
C LYS A 275 15.69 -16.35 -5.14
N ASN A 276 16.91 -16.01 -4.73
CA ASN A 276 17.97 -15.62 -5.66
C ASN A 276 18.49 -16.84 -6.45
N LYS A 277 19.41 -16.62 -7.40
CA LYS A 277 20.00 -17.71 -8.21
C LYS A 277 20.67 -18.83 -7.38
N GLY A 278 21.07 -18.54 -6.14
CA GLY A 278 21.66 -19.49 -5.20
C GLY A 278 20.65 -20.12 -4.24
N GLY A 279 19.34 -19.95 -4.47
CA GLY A 279 18.28 -20.48 -3.61
C GLY A 279 18.14 -19.78 -2.26
N LYS A 280 18.80 -18.63 -2.07
CA LYS A 280 18.74 -17.83 -0.84
C LYS A 280 17.59 -16.83 -0.87
N LEU A 281 16.99 -16.60 0.29
CA LEU A 281 15.81 -15.78 0.46
C LEU A 281 16.16 -14.29 0.43
N THR A 282 15.36 -13.51 -0.28
CA THR A 282 15.39 -12.05 -0.32
C THR A 282 13.97 -11.51 -0.26
N LEU A 283 13.80 -10.31 0.30
CA LEU A 283 12.50 -9.66 0.29
C LEU A 283 12.19 -9.12 -1.10
N SER A 284 10.91 -9.19 -1.49
CA SER A 284 10.44 -8.43 -2.63
C SER A 284 10.34 -6.94 -2.27
N GLU A 285 10.37 -6.06 -3.28
CA GLU A 285 10.22 -4.62 -3.07
C GLU A 285 8.95 -4.29 -2.25
N LYS A 286 7.82 -4.94 -2.56
CA LYS A 286 6.54 -4.75 -1.85
C LYS A 286 6.67 -5.08 -0.36
N SER A 287 7.27 -6.22 -0.05
CA SER A 287 7.45 -6.67 1.33
C SER A 287 8.42 -5.76 2.10
N ALA A 288 9.53 -5.36 1.47
CA ALA A 288 10.52 -4.47 2.06
C ALA A 288 9.93 -3.09 2.36
N GLN A 289 9.10 -2.54 1.46
CA GLN A 289 8.37 -1.29 1.71
C GLN A 289 7.40 -1.41 2.90
N THR A 290 6.71 -2.54 3.00
CA THR A 290 5.73 -2.80 4.07
C THR A 290 6.41 -2.93 5.43
N ILE A 291 7.57 -3.60 5.50
CA ILE A 291 8.26 -3.79 6.78
C ILE A 291 9.14 -2.62 7.19
N ALA A 292 9.54 -1.75 6.24
CA ALA A 292 10.46 -0.65 6.51
C ALA A 292 10.00 0.21 7.70
N GLY A 293 8.69 0.49 7.80
CA GLY A 293 8.12 1.24 8.92
C GLY A 293 8.38 0.60 10.29
N PHE A 294 8.31 -0.74 10.39
CA PHE A 294 8.59 -1.48 11.62
C PHE A 294 10.09 -1.54 11.95
N LEU A 295 10.96 -1.53 10.94
CA LEU A 295 12.41 -1.58 11.12
C LEU A 295 13.01 -0.22 11.49
N LEU A 296 12.40 0.88 11.02
CA LEU A 296 12.91 2.24 11.18
C LEU A 296 13.24 2.65 12.63
N PRO A 297 12.39 2.38 13.65
CA PRO A 297 12.72 2.75 15.03
C PRO A 297 14.01 2.11 15.52
N LYS A 298 14.21 0.82 15.23
CA LYS A 298 15.40 0.06 15.65
C LYS A 298 16.64 0.48 14.88
N LEU A 299 16.52 0.64 13.56
CA LEU A 299 17.62 1.08 12.70
C LEU A 299 18.00 2.53 13.00
N GLY A 300 17.02 3.39 13.26
CA GLY A 300 17.22 4.78 13.67
C GLY A 300 17.97 4.87 15.00
N GLU A 301 17.61 4.06 15.99
CA GLU A 301 18.35 4.00 17.25
C GLU A 301 19.80 3.52 17.05
N GLN A 302 20.02 2.48 16.25
CA GLN A 302 21.36 2.00 15.91
C GLN A 302 22.18 3.09 15.20
N LEU A 303 21.56 3.83 14.29
CA LEU A 303 22.21 4.91 13.56
C LEU A 303 22.55 6.09 14.49
N GLN A 304 21.63 6.50 15.37
CA GLN A 304 21.88 7.54 16.37
C GLN A 304 23.01 7.15 17.32
N ARG A 305 23.07 5.88 17.74
CA ARG A 305 24.17 5.36 18.57
C ARG A 305 25.50 5.41 17.84
N ALA A 306 25.55 5.05 16.55
CA ALA A 306 26.77 5.13 15.75
C ALA A 306 27.25 6.59 15.61
N ILE A 307 26.32 7.52 15.41
CA ILE A 307 26.62 8.96 15.31
C ILE A 307 27.09 9.52 16.65
N SER A 308 26.48 9.13 17.77
CA SER A 308 26.86 9.64 19.10
C SER A 308 28.28 9.23 19.52
N ILE A 309 28.76 8.08 19.06
CA ILE A 309 30.16 7.64 19.23
C ILE A 309 31.09 8.15 18.10
N SER A 310 30.60 9.00 17.20
CA SER A 310 31.32 9.54 16.04
C SER A 310 31.86 8.48 15.07
N ASP A 311 31.25 7.28 15.05
CA ASP A 311 31.61 6.21 14.12
C ASP A 311 30.78 6.30 12.83
N PHE A 312 31.21 7.21 11.96
CA PHE A 312 30.62 7.38 10.63
C PHE A 312 30.83 6.16 9.72
N GLY A 313 31.85 5.34 9.98
CA GLY A 313 32.11 4.11 9.23
C GLY A 313 31.03 3.07 9.51
N LEU A 314 30.71 2.87 10.78
CA LEU A 314 29.61 2.01 11.21
C LEU A 314 28.27 2.52 10.67
N ALA A 315 27.99 3.82 10.80
CA ALA A 315 26.75 4.43 10.28
C ALA A 315 26.59 4.21 8.77
N LYS A 316 27.65 4.43 7.98
CA LYS A 316 27.66 4.15 6.54
C LYS A 316 27.46 2.67 6.25
N SER A 317 28.15 1.78 6.95
CA SER A 317 28.03 0.33 6.74
C SER A 317 26.62 -0.19 7.03
N LEU A 318 25.96 0.38 8.05
CA LEU A 318 24.57 0.06 8.39
C LEU A 318 23.63 0.47 7.26
N LEU A 319 23.81 1.64 6.65
CA LEU A 319 22.97 2.07 5.52
C LEU A 319 23.20 1.19 4.28
N LEU A 320 24.45 0.91 3.95
CA LEU A 320 24.81 0.10 2.78
C LEU A 320 24.39 -1.36 2.90
N SER A 321 24.16 -1.86 4.13
CA SER A 321 23.67 -3.23 4.34
C SER A 321 22.16 -3.38 4.21
N GLN A 322 21.39 -2.30 4.08
CA GLN A 322 19.94 -2.38 3.99
C GLN A 322 19.47 -2.67 2.58
N ASN A 323 18.35 -3.40 2.47
CA ASN A 323 17.53 -3.45 1.26
C ASN A 323 17.21 -2.04 0.75
N GLU A 324 17.20 -1.85 -0.56
CA GLU A 324 16.95 -0.55 -1.21
C GLU A 324 15.67 0.13 -0.73
N ALA A 325 14.56 -0.59 -0.58
CA ALA A 325 13.29 0.01 -0.12
C ALA A 325 13.38 0.50 1.33
N VAL A 326 14.09 -0.22 2.20
CA VAL A 326 14.34 0.19 3.59
C VAL A 326 15.30 1.37 3.62
N LEU A 327 16.33 1.37 2.78
CA LEU A 327 17.29 2.46 2.66
C LEU A 327 16.62 3.77 2.23
N LEU A 328 15.70 3.75 1.26
CA LEU A 328 14.94 4.94 0.86
C LEU A 328 14.17 5.55 2.04
N ARG A 329 13.55 4.70 2.87
CA ARG A 329 12.84 5.12 4.08
C ARG A 329 13.79 5.64 5.16
N MET A 330 14.98 5.06 5.26
CA MET A 330 16.04 5.57 6.14
C MET A 330 16.57 6.93 5.69
N ILE A 331 16.68 7.19 4.38
CA ILE A 331 17.08 8.52 3.87
C ILE A 331 16.04 9.57 4.29
N ASP A 332 14.75 9.28 4.13
CA ASP A 332 13.67 10.18 4.57
C ASP A 332 13.71 10.41 6.10
N TRP A 333 14.01 9.36 6.86
CA TRP A 333 14.16 9.44 8.31
C TRP A 333 15.38 10.30 8.70
N ILE A 334 16.52 10.14 8.02
CA ILE A 334 17.74 10.92 8.26
C ILE A 334 17.47 12.41 8.06
N LEU A 335 16.79 12.79 6.97
CA LEU A 335 16.44 14.19 6.71
C LEU A 335 15.56 14.80 7.82
N ARG A 336 14.66 14.01 8.39
CA ARG A 336 13.74 14.47 9.43
C ARG A 336 14.41 14.60 10.79
N GLU A 337 15.23 13.63 11.15
CA GLU A 337 15.73 13.46 12.53
C GLU A 337 17.17 13.99 12.73
N LEU A 338 18.01 13.90 11.70
CA LEU A 338 19.40 14.34 11.78
C LEU A 338 19.54 15.74 11.19
N LYS A 339 19.99 16.67 12.04
CA LYS A 339 20.26 18.07 11.69
C LYS A 339 21.15 18.18 10.43
N ASP A 340 20.91 19.23 9.65
CA ASP A 340 21.34 19.37 8.25
C ASP A 340 22.77 18.94 7.92
N ARG A 341 23.77 19.26 8.76
CA ARG A 341 25.19 18.96 8.45
C ARG A 341 25.55 17.49 8.61
N GLU A 342 25.13 16.84 9.69
CA GLU A 342 25.45 15.43 9.96
C GLU A 342 24.66 14.52 9.02
N GLY A 343 23.37 14.83 8.83
CA GLY A 343 22.52 14.16 7.85
C GLY A 343 23.12 14.24 6.45
N PHE A 344 23.53 15.45 6.01
CA PHE A 344 24.19 15.61 4.72
C PHE A 344 25.47 14.79 4.59
N GLN A 345 26.37 14.83 5.58
CA GLN A 345 27.63 14.07 5.52
C GLN A 345 27.39 12.57 5.35
N LEU A 346 26.42 12.02 6.08
CA LEU A 346 26.06 10.61 6.00
C LEU A 346 25.43 10.26 4.65
N LEU A 347 24.44 11.04 4.19
CA LEU A 347 23.77 10.83 2.91
C LEU A 347 24.73 10.99 1.72
N ASN A 348 25.63 11.96 1.77
CA ASN A 348 26.67 12.15 0.76
C ASN A 348 27.67 10.98 0.75
N SER A 349 27.92 10.33 1.89
CA SER A 349 28.84 9.19 1.97
C SER A 349 28.34 7.93 1.23
N ILE A 350 27.02 7.84 0.99
CA ILE A 350 26.36 6.72 0.28
C ILE A 350 25.96 7.08 -1.16
N TYR A 351 26.17 8.32 -1.60
CA TYR A 351 25.90 8.74 -2.97
C TYR A 351 26.79 7.98 -3.97
N GLN A 352 26.18 7.48 -5.05
CA GLN A 352 26.78 6.63 -6.08
C GLN A 352 27.32 5.28 -5.57
N GLN A 353 26.92 4.83 -4.36
CA GLN A 353 27.39 3.56 -3.79
C GLN A 353 26.42 2.39 -3.97
N VAL A 354 25.12 2.65 -4.21
CA VAL A 354 24.07 1.62 -4.17
C VAL A 354 23.41 1.42 -5.53
N SER A 355 22.56 2.37 -5.96
CA SER A 355 21.82 2.30 -7.22
C SER A 355 21.51 3.70 -7.73
N ARG A 356 21.25 3.85 -9.03
CA ARG A 356 20.81 5.13 -9.61
C ARG A 356 19.48 5.61 -9.04
N ARG A 357 18.61 4.67 -8.64
CA ARG A 357 17.34 4.99 -7.98
C ARG A 357 17.56 5.59 -6.60
N VAL A 358 18.50 5.06 -5.82
CA VAL A 358 18.92 5.66 -4.54
C VAL A 358 19.56 7.02 -4.77
N ASP A 359 20.42 7.17 -5.79
CA ASP A 359 21.05 8.46 -6.12
C ASP A 359 20.03 9.55 -6.45
N ILE A 360 18.99 9.21 -7.22
CA ILE A 360 17.87 10.11 -7.52
C ILE A 360 17.15 10.53 -6.23
N HIS A 361 16.94 9.60 -5.30
CA HIS A 361 16.31 9.92 -4.02
C HIS A 361 17.20 10.80 -3.13
N LEU A 362 18.50 10.55 -3.12
CA LEU A 362 19.49 11.38 -2.44
C LEU A 362 19.55 12.79 -3.01
N ILE A 363 19.44 12.97 -4.32
CA ILE A 363 19.39 14.31 -4.94
C ILE A 363 18.14 15.08 -4.51
N LYS A 364 16.99 14.40 -4.40
CA LYS A 364 15.77 15.01 -3.84
C LYS A 364 15.96 15.40 -2.38
N ALA A 365 16.61 14.54 -1.59
CA ALA A 365 16.98 14.81 -0.21
C ALA A 365 17.91 16.04 -0.08
N PHE A 366 18.91 16.13 -0.96
CA PHE A 366 19.85 17.25 -1.03
C PHE A 366 19.17 18.58 -1.35
N ALA A 367 18.07 18.57 -2.09
CA ALA A 367 17.30 19.80 -2.38
C ALA A 367 16.79 20.51 -1.11
N GLU A 368 16.61 19.79 0.00
CA GLU A 368 16.18 20.34 1.28
C GLU A 368 17.35 20.86 2.13
N LEU A 369 18.59 20.61 1.69
CA LEU A 369 19.82 20.88 2.43
C LEU A 369 20.69 21.88 1.67
N PRO A 370 20.73 23.18 2.05
CA PRO A 370 21.52 24.19 1.34
C PRO A 370 23.02 23.87 1.24
N ILE A 371 23.56 23.10 2.19
CA ILE A 371 24.97 22.65 2.21
C ILE A 371 25.31 21.70 1.04
N SER A 372 24.31 21.12 0.39
CA SER A 372 24.47 20.21 -0.74
C SER A 372 24.77 20.90 -2.08
N PHE A 373 24.78 22.23 -2.12
CA PHE A 373 24.92 23.01 -3.35
C PHE A 373 26.07 22.53 -4.26
N GLU A 374 27.26 22.32 -3.69
CA GLU A 374 28.45 21.89 -4.45
C GLU A 374 28.31 20.47 -5.04
N ILE A 375 27.64 19.54 -4.35
CA ILE A 375 27.42 18.19 -4.89
C ILE A 375 26.36 18.24 -6.00
N LEU A 376 25.32 19.06 -5.84
CA LEU A 376 24.27 19.22 -6.85
C LEU A 376 24.79 19.86 -8.14
N LEU A 377 25.74 20.79 -8.06
CA LEU A 377 26.42 21.32 -9.26
C LEU A 377 27.11 20.21 -10.04
N LYS A 378 27.80 19.28 -9.37
CA LYS A 378 28.43 18.13 -10.02
C LYS A 378 27.42 17.18 -10.66
N CYS A 379 26.24 17.02 -10.06
CA CYS A 379 25.18 16.18 -10.61
C CYS A 379 24.61 16.71 -11.95
N LEU A 380 24.81 17.99 -12.29
CA LEU A 380 24.42 18.54 -13.59
C LEU A 380 25.24 17.95 -14.76
N GLU A 381 26.37 17.32 -14.47
CA GLU A 381 27.26 16.70 -15.46
C GLU A 381 27.12 15.16 -15.51
N ASP A 382 26.18 14.57 -14.77
CA ASP A 382 26.02 13.11 -14.76
C ASP A 382 25.56 12.59 -16.14
N ASN A 383 26.03 11.40 -16.51
CA ASN A 383 25.65 10.74 -17.76
C ASN A 383 24.16 10.39 -17.81
N ASP A 384 23.53 10.13 -16.66
CA ASP A 384 22.11 9.86 -16.55
C ASP A 384 21.29 11.17 -16.59
N SER A 385 20.46 11.31 -17.62
CA SER A 385 19.59 12.49 -17.78
C SER A 385 18.59 12.68 -16.64
N LEU A 386 18.16 11.60 -15.97
CA LEU A 386 17.27 11.72 -14.81
C LEU A 386 18.00 12.38 -13.64
N ILE A 387 19.27 12.04 -13.41
CA ILE A 387 20.10 12.69 -12.38
C ILE A 387 20.28 14.17 -12.70
N ARG A 388 20.63 14.52 -13.95
CA ARG A 388 20.75 15.94 -14.35
C ARG A 388 19.45 16.70 -14.14
N ALA A 389 18.32 16.14 -14.57
CA ALA A 389 17.00 16.76 -14.40
C ALA A 389 16.62 16.98 -12.92
N GLN A 390 16.91 15.99 -12.05
CA GLN A 390 16.65 16.12 -10.61
C GLN A 390 17.60 17.13 -9.95
N ALA A 391 18.85 17.22 -10.41
CA ALA A 391 19.80 18.22 -9.93
C ALA A 391 19.38 19.65 -10.31
N CYS A 392 18.88 19.87 -11.54
CA CYS A 392 18.27 21.15 -11.91
C CYS A 392 17.13 21.53 -10.96
N GLU A 393 16.19 20.60 -10.71
CA GLU A 393 15.07 20.84 -9.80
C GLU A 393 15.55 21.17 -8.39
N ALA A 394 16.53 20.43 -7.87
CA ALA A 394 17.10 20.63 -6.54
C ALA A 394 17.77 22.01 -6.41
N LEU A 395 18.57 22.42 -7.39
CA LEU A 395 19.22 23.73 -7.41
C LEU A 395 18.20 24.89 -7.52
N GLY A 396 17.12 24.69 -8.29
CA GLY A 396 15.98 25.59 -8.34
C GLY A 396 15.35 25.84 -6.97
N ARG A 397 15.12 24.76 -6.20
CA ARG A 397 14.58 24.86 -4.82
C ARG A 397 15.53 25.54 -3.85
N ILE A 398 16.84 25.32 -3.98
CA ILE A 398 17.86 26.01 -3.17
C ILE A 398 17.90 27.51 -3.49
N GLY A 399 17.62 27.90 -4.74
CA GLY A 399 17.50 29.31 -5.14
C GLY A 399 18.82 30.07 -5.19
N ASN A 400 19.96 29.38 -5.22
CA ASN A 400 21.27 30.03 -5.23
C ASN A 400 21.69 30.42 -6.65
N ARG A 401 21.80 31.73 -6.89
CA ARG A 401 22.17 32.35 -8.18
C ARG A 401 23.47 31.85 -8.79
N LYS A 402 24.40 31.33 -7.99
CA LYS A 402 25.65 30.72 -8.51
C LYS A 402 25.40 29.55 -9.48
N ALA A 403 24.23 28.91 -9.44
CA ALA A 403 23.87 27.83 -10.37
C ALA A 403 23.45 28.35 -11.76
N ALA A 404 23.15 29.64 -11.93
CA ALA A 404 22.54 30.19 -13.15
C ALA A 404 23.35 29.88 -14.41
N ALA A 405 24.67 30.06 -14.39
CA ALA A 405 25.52 29.81 -15.55
C ALA A 405 25.46 28.35 -16.04
N LEU A 406 25.47 27.37 -15.11
CA LEU A 406 25.40 25.95 -15.45
C LEU A 406 23.97 25.54 -15.87
N LEU A 407 22.95 26.09 -15.23
CA LEU A 407 21.56 25.87 -15.61
C LEU A 407 21.24 26.44 -17.00
N ILE A 408 21.84 27.58 -17.38
CA ILE A 408 21.74 28.14 -18.74
C ILE A 408 22.30 27.16 -19.77
N GLN A 409 23.43 26.50 -19.49
CA GLN A 409 23.97 25.49 -20.41
C GLN A 409 23.00 24.31 -20.60
N LEU A 410 22.31 23.91 -19.53
CA LEU A 410 21.36 22.78 -19.57
C LEU A 410 20.04 23.11 -20.30
N LEU A 411 19.80 24.36 -20.70
CA LEU A 411 18.75 24.69 -21.68
C LEU A 411 19.02 24.07 -23.06
N HIS A 412 20.26 23.69 -23.34
CA HIS A 412 20.70 23.06 -24.58
C HIS A 412 20.95 21.55 -24.43
N ASP A 413 20.50 20.93 -23.32
CA ASP A 413 20.65 19.50 -23.10
C ASP A 413 19.89 18.69 -24.17
N PRO A 414 20.45 17.56 -24.66
CA PRO A 414 19.78 16.73 -25.66
C PRO A 414 18.43 16.16 -25.18
N VAL A 415 18.22 16.04 -23.87
CA VAL A 415 17.00 15.46 -23.29
C VAL A 415 16.03 16.57 -22.91
N ALA A 416 14.83 16.54 -23.50
CA ALA A 416 13.78 17.53 -23.26
C ALA A 416 13.43 17.68 -21.77
N GLY A 417 13.36 16.58 -21.01
CA GLY A 417 13.07 16.62 -19.58
C GLY A 417 14.13 17.39 -18.75
N VAL A 418 15.39 17.40 -19.19
CA VAL A 418 16.45 18.20 -18.54
C VAL A 418 16.25 19.68 -18.88
N LYS A 419 16.01 20.01 -20.15
CA LYS A 419 15.73 21.39 -20.59
C LYS A 419 14.52 22.00 -19.86
N GLU A 420 13.45 21.21 -19.70
CA GLU A 420 12.27 21.61 -18.93
C GLU A 420 12.63 21.99 -17.50
N LYS A 421 13.41 21.15 -16.81
CA LYS A 421 13.83 21.39 -15.43
C LYS A 421 14.83 22.53 -15.31
N ALA A 422 15.73 22.69 -16.28
CA ALA A 422 16.66 23.81 -16.33
C ALA A 422 15.92 25.15 -16.48
N ALA A 423 14.97 25.24 -17.41
CA ALA A 423 14.16 26.44 -17.60
C ALA A 423 13.36 26.79 -16.34
N GLN A 424 12.72 25.81 -15.71
CA GLN A 424 12.02 26.00 -14.44
C GLN A 424 12.97 26.50 -13.34
N ALA A 425 14.12 25.83 -13.16
CA ALA A 425 15.09 26.15 -12.13
C ALA A 425 15.68 27.56 -12.29
N LEU A 426 15.93 28.03 -13.53
CA LEU A 426 16.40 29.39 -13.77
C LEU A 426 15.40 30.46 -13.30
N GLY A 427 14.10 30.21 -13.50
CA GLY A 427 13.04 31.07 -12.98
C GLY A 427 12.95 31.04 -11.45
N ASP A 428 13.22 29.90 -10.82
CA ASP A 428 13.20 29.74 -9.36
C ASP A 428 14.45 30.34 -8.68
N VAL A 429 15.62 30.23 -9.33
CA VAL A 429 16.89 30.83 -8.88
C VAL A 429 16.86 32.36 -8.97
N GLY A 430 16.11 32.92 -9.94
CA GLY A 430 15.87 34.35 -9.98
C GLY A 430 17.06 35.19 -10.48
N ASP A 431 17.96 34.62 -11.28
CA ASP A 431 19.09 35.35 -11.86
C ASP A 431 18.75 35.90 -13.24
N ILE A 432 18.75 37.24 -13.37
CA ILE A 432 18.39 37.94 -14.59
C ILE A 432 19.35 37.70 -15.76
N SER A 433 20.57 37.17 -15.50
CA SER A 433 21.50 36.79 -16.57
C SER A 433 20.96 35.67 -17.47
N ALA A 434 19.93 34.93 -17.02
CA ALA A 434 19.27 33.89 -17.77
C ALA A 434 18.29 34.40 -18.84
N ILE A 435 17.86 35.68 -18.76
CA ILE A 435 16.84 36.25 -19.65
C ILE A 435 17.17 36.06 -21.14
N PRO A 436 18.38 36.38 -21.64
CA PRO A 436 18.66 36.28 -23.07
C PRO A 436 18.51 34.86 -23.63
N GLU A 437 18.95 33.85 -22.89
CA GLU A 437 18.87 32.45 -23.33
C GLU A 437 17.45 31.89 -23.18
N LEU A 438 16.74 32.25 -22.10
CA LEU A 438 15.34 31.87 -21.93
C LEU A 438 14.44 32.49 -23.03
N SER A 439 14.70 33.72 -23.46
CA SER A 439 13.97 34.35 -24.58
C SER A 439 14.19 33.59 -25.89
N LYS A 440 15.43 33.20 -26.20
CA LYS A 440 15.73 32.38 -27.39
C LYS A 440 14.97 31.06 -27.36
N VAL A 441 15.03 30.33 -26.25
CA VAL A 441 14.33 29.05 -26.08
C VAL A 441 12.81 29.23 -26.18
N ALA A 442 12.26 30.30 -25.61
CA ALA A 442 10.83 30.60 -25.68
C ALA A 442 10.33 30.89 -27.11
N GLU A 443 11.18 31.39 -27.99
CA GLU A 443 10.86 31.74 -29.38
C GLU A 443 11.27 30.67 -30.40
N ASP A 444 12.04 29.65 -30.00
CA ASP A 444 12.48 28.57 -30.87
C ASP A 444 11.33 27.63 -31.24
N TYR A 445 10.79 27.77 -32.45
CA TYR A 445 9.67 26.92 -32.90
C TYR A 445 10.02 25.44 -33.05
N SER A 446 11.30 25.08 -33.14
CA SER A 446 11.78 23.70 -33.23
C SER A 446 11.83 22.98 -31.88
N GLU A 447 11.83 23.74 -30.78
CA GLU A 447 11.84 23.22 -29.42
C GLU A 447 10.47 22.66 -28.99
N SER A 448 10.48 21.72 -28.04
CA SER A 448 9.27 21.18 -27.40
C SER A 448 8.38 22.29 -26.85
N VAL A 449 7.08 22.20 -27.14
CA VAL A 449 6.05 23.12 -26.62
C VAL A 449 6.19 23.32 -25.10
N LYS A 450 6.49 22.23 -24.37
CA LYS A 450 6.59 22.26 -22.91
C LYS A 450 7.78 23.07 -22.42
N VAL A 451 8.94 22.92 -23.06
CA VAL A 451 10.16 23.66 -22.74
C VAL A 451 9.93 25.16 -22.98
N ARG A 452 9.29 25.54 -24.10
CA ARG A 452 8.95 26.94 -24.38
C ARG A 452 8.00 27.55 -23.37
N GLU A 453 6.98 26.81 -22.95
CA GLU A 453 6.05 27.25 -21.90
C GLU A 453 6.77 27.51 -20.58
N LEU A 454 7.67 26.61 -20.17
CA LEU A 454 8.45 26.77 -18.96
C LEU A 454 9.44 27.94 -19.05
N ALA A 455 10.08 28.13 -20.21
CA ALA A 455 10.94 29.28 -20.45
C ALA A 455 10.16 30.62 -20.34
N ARG A 456 8.96 30.71 -20.94
CA ARG A 456 8.09 31.90 -20.79
C ARG A 456 7.65 32.12 -19.35
N LYS A 457 7.30 31.04 -18.61
CA LYS A 457 6.99 31.15 -17.19
C LYS A 457 8.18 31.65 -16.37
N ALA A 458 9.38 31.15 -16.66
CA ALA A 458 10.60 31.58 -16.00
C ALA A 458 10.90 33.07 -16.27
N LEU A 459 10.79 33.52 -17.53
CA LEU A 459 10.89 34.93 -17.89
C LEU A 459 9.90 35.80 -17.11
N GLY A 460 8.62 35.40 -17.06
CA GLY A 460 7.61 36.12 -16.28
C GLY A 460 7.94 36.20 -14.78
N LYS A 461 8.59 35.19 -14.20
CA LYS A 461 9.09 35.27 -12.81
C LYS A 461 10.24 36.27 -12.68
N LEU A 462 11.20 36.25 -13.60
CA LEU A 462 12.37 37.14 -13.58
C LEU A 462 11.98 38.61 -13.80
N GLU A 463 11.03 38.88 -14.69
CA GLU A 463 10.52 40.23 -14.98
C GLU A 463 9.71 40.80 -13.81
N ASN A 464 8.88 39.99 -13.15
CA ASN A 464 8.13 40.42 -11.97
C ASN A 464 9.01 40.59 -10.72
N SER A 465 10.22 40.02 -10.70
CA SER A 465 11.18 40.18 -9.60
C SER A 465 11.98 41.49 -9.69
N ASN A 466 11.78 42.30 -10.76
CA ASN A 466 12.42 43.61 -10.97
C ASN A 466 11.59 44.81 -10.45
N TYR A 467 10.44 44.56 -9.81
CA TYR A 467 9.60 45.54 -9.12
C TYR A 467 9.47 45.14 -7.64
#